data_AF-A0A7V4JNB0-F1
#
_entry.id   AF-A0A7V4JNB0-F1
#
_cell.length_a   1.000
_cell.length_b   1.000
_cell.length_c   1.000
_cell.angle_alpha   90.00
_cell.angle_beta   90.00
_cell.angle_gamma   90.00
#
_symmetry.space_group_name_H-M   'P 1'
#
loop_
_entity.id
_entity.type
_entity.pdbx_description
1 polymer ?
#
loop_
_entity_poly.entity_id
_entity_poly.type
_entity_poly.pdbx_seq_one_letter_code
_entity_poly.pdbx_strand_id
1 'polypeptide(L)'
;MKKIELFIAGLFLSVAVASGATPKLKIGMNIQGLTYYTSGIIFTDVMTTASDMFTYYDGGPWNSEQINNIPRDANGWPTQLPYYTGGQNQKVRFLINNYYKGRYYFIYEGQGKITVGGASSGTDASGRLYVDLTGAAG
;
A
#
# COMPACT_ATOMS: atom_id res chain seq x y z
N MET A 1 38.12 66.44 -49.76
CA MET A 1 37.05 65.55 -50.30
C MET A 1 36.69 64.55 -49.22
N LYS A 2 35.46 64.62 -48.67
CA LYS A 2 34.98 63.78 -47.57
C LYS A 2 34.61 62.40 -48.10
N LYS A 3 35.14 61.33 -47.51
CA LYS A 3 34.69 59.94 -47.75
C LYS A 3 33.65 59.60 -46.69
N ILE A 4 32.43 59.32 -47.15
CA ILE A 4 31.32 58.80 -46.36
C ILE A 4 31.43 57.28 -46.46
N GLU A 5 31.64 56.59 -45.34
CA GLU A 5 31.50 55.13 -45.29
C GLU A 5 30.29 54.77 -44.43
N LEU A 6 29.43 53.98 -45.06
CA LEU A 6 28.07 53.65 -44.71
C LEU A 6 28.08 52.52 -43.66
N PHE A 7 27.61 52.78 -42.44
CA PHE A 7 27.42 51.76 -41.42
C PHE A 7 26.18 50.92 -41.76
N ILE A 8 26.36 49.67 -42.19
CA ILE A 8 25.28 48.69 -42.30
C ILE A 8 25.09 48.04 -40.93
N ALA A 9 24.11 48.50 -40.17
CA ALA A 9 23.64 47.82 -38.96
C ALA A 9 22.76 46.63 -39.37
N GLY A 10 23.34 45.44 -39.42
CA GLY A 10 22.59 44.19 -39.58
C GLY A 10 21.76 43.91 -38.33
N LEU A 11 20.44 44.02 -38.45
CA LEU A 11 19.49 43.67 -37.40
C LEU A 11 19.40 42.13 -37.29
N PHE A 12 20.15 41.53 -36.36
CA PHE A 12 19.98 40.12 -36.00
C PHE A 12 18.70 39.97 -35.17
N LEU A 13 17.64 39.46 -35.78
CA LEU A 13 16.40 39.10 -35.08
C LEU A 13 16.61 37.76 -34.38
N SER A 14 16.94 37.78 -33.09
CA SER A 14 17.00 36.57 -32.26
C SER A 14 15.58 36.08 -31.97
N VAL A 15 15.17 34.97 -32.60
CA VAL A 15 13.94 34.26 -32.23
C VAL A 15 14.19 33.57 -30.88
N ALA A 16 13.66 34.14 -29.81
CA ALA A 16 13.59 33.47 -28.52
C ALA A 16 12.61 32.30 -28.63
N VAL A 17 13.13 31.08 -28.76
CA VAL A 17 12.31 29.87 -28.62
C VAL A 17 11.92 29.79 -27.15
N ALA A 18 10.68 30.13 -26.84
CA ALA A 18 10.17 29.96 -25.49
C ALA A 18 10.23 28.47 -25.14
N SER A 19 11.07 28.11 -24.17
CA SER A 19 11.04 26.79 -23.54
C SER A 19 9.75 26.71 -22.72
N GLY A 20 8.64 26.49 -23.42
CA GLY A 20 7.35 26.24 -22.79
C GLY A 20 7.43 24.91 -22.06
N ALA A 21 7.31 24.93 -20.74
CA ALA A 21 7.22 23.72 -19.95
C ALA A 21 6.10 22.83 -20.53
N THR A 22 6.41 21.56 -20.80
CA THR A 22 5.41 20.61 -21.30
C THR A 22 4.22 20.59 -20.34
N PRO A 23 3.00 20.94 -20.79
CA PRO A 23 1.84 20.97 -19.92
C PRO A 23 1.61 19.56 -19.35
N LYS A 24 1.72 19.43 -18.02
CA LYS A 24 1.43 18.19 -17.31
C LYS A 24 -0.09 18.06 -17.18
N LEU A 25 -0.69 17.21 -17.99
CA LEU A 25 -2.10 16.89 -17.84
C LEU A 25 -2.28 16.01 -16.60
N LYS A 26 -3.04 16.50 -15.61
CA LYS A 26 -3.45 15.71 -14.46
C LYS A 26 -4.57 14.76 -14.90
N ILE A 27 -4.20 13.60 -15.47
CA ILE A 27 -5.17 12.55 -15.78
C ILE A 27 -5.39 11.71 -14.52
N GLY A 28 -6.58 11.79 -13.95
CA GLY A 28 -7.05 10.79 -13.01
C GLY A 28 -7.46 9.54 -13.78
N MET A 29 -6.85 8.40 -13.48
CA MET A 29 -7.27 7.10 -14.00
C MET A 29 -8.19 6.45 -12.97
N ASN A 30 -9.31 5.88 -13.42
CA ASN A 30 -10.14 5.08 -12.52
C ASN A 30 -9.36 3.81 -12.12
N ILE A 31 -9.40 3.46 -10.84
CA ILE A 31 -8.76 2.26 -10.29
C ILE A 31 -9.85 1.19 -10.21
N GLN A 32 -9.76 0.15 -11.03
CA GLN A 32 -10.76 -0.92 -11.07
C GLN A 32 -10.82 -1.72 -9.75
N GLY A 33 -9.71 -1.76 -8.99
CA GLY A 33 -9.65 -2.38 -7.67
C GLY A 33 -8.23 -2.47 -7.13
N LEU A 34 -8.11 -2.77 -5.84
CA LEU A 34 -6.85 -3.01 -5.15
C LEU A 34 -6.90 -4.40 -4.49
N THR A 35 -5.82 -5.15 -4.62
CA THR A 35 -5.70 -6.50 -4.04
C THR A 35 -4.28 -6.71 -3.52
N TYR A 36 -4.10 -7.77 -2.73
CA TYR A 36 -2.83 -8.07 -2.07
C TYR A 36 -1.71 -8.45 -3.04
N TYR A 37 -2.04 -8.71 -4.30
CA TYR A 37 -1.10 -9.01 -5.39
C TYR A 37 -0.98 -7.87 -6.41
N THR A 38 -1.57 -6.69 -6.12
CA THR A 38 -1.46 -5.51 -6.99
C THR A 38 -0.05 -4.92 -6.91
N SER A 39 0.68 -4.88 -8.03
CA SER A 39 2.05 -4.33 -8.04
C SER A 39 2.12 -2.81 -8.00
N GLY A 40 1.07 -2.13 -8.48
CA GLY A 40 0.95 -0.68 -8.44
C GLY A 40 0.58 -0.19 -7.05
N ILE A 41 1.56 0.27 -6.28
CA ILE A 41 1.31 0.87 -4.95
C ILE A 41 0.85 2.31 -5.13
N ILE A 42 -0.41 2.56 -4.78
CA ILE A 42 -1.07 3.87 -4.94
C ILE A 42 -1.21 4.60 -3.60
N PHE A 43 -1.38 3.85 -2.52
CA PHE A 43 -1.57 4.36 -1.17
C PHE A 43 -0.38 3.98 -0.30
N THR A 44 -0.18 4.70 0.81
CA THR A 44 0.87 4.38 1.78
C THR A 44 0.42 3.39 2.84
N ASP A 45 -0.90 3.26 3.05
CA ASP A 45 -1.48 2.28 3.96
C ASP A 45 -1.57 0.91 3.28
N VAL A 46 -0.75 -0.03 3.75
CA VAL A 46 -0.67 -1.41 3.24
C VAL A 46 -2.02 -2.13 3.32
N MET A 47 -2.82 -1.83 4.36
CA MET A 47 -4.11 -2.50 4.59
C MET A 47 -5.15 -2.19 3.51
N THR A 48 -4.98 -1.11 2.74
CA THR A 48 -5.84 -0.79 1.58
C THR A 48 -5.79 -1.86 0.48
N THR A 49 -4.74 -2.66 0.47
CA THR A 49 -4.56 -3.78 -0.48
C THR A 49 -4.67 -5.13 0.19
N ALA A 50 -5.00 -5.22 1.48
CA ALA A 50 -5.07 -6.51 2.16
C ALA A 50 -6.15 -7.41 1.54
N SER A 51 -5.97 -8.73 1.63
CA SER A 51 -7.05 -9.67 1.31
C SER A 51 -8.18 -9.54 2.31
N ASP A 52 -9.34 -10.06 1.95
CA ASP A 52 -10.38 -10.36 2.93
C ASP A 52 -9.84 -11.28 4.05
N MET A 53 -10.48 -11.18 5.21
CA MET A 53 -10.24 -12.05 6.34
C MET A 53 -10.81 -13.44 6.08
N PHE A 54 -10.04 -14.48 6.41
CA PHE A 54 -10.50 -15.86 6.38
C PHE A 54 -10.04 -16.62 7.62
N THR A 55 -10.79 -17.66 7.97
CA THR A 55 -10.62 -18.38 9.23
C THR A 55 -9.75 -19.61 9.10
N TYR A 56 -9.10 -20.00 10.18
CA TYR A 56 -8.37 -21.26 10.28
C TYR A 56 -8.33 -21.71 11.74
N TYR A 57 -7.93 -22.95 11.99
CA TYR A 57 -7.57 -23.43 13.33
C TYR A 57 -6.26 -24.21 13.24
N ASP A 58 -5.63 -24.46 14.39
CA ASP A 58 -4.34 -25.15 14.42
C ASP A 58 -4.49 -26.60 13.90
N GLY A 59 -3.67 -26.98 12.91
CA GLY A 59 -3.79 -28.27 12.21
C GLY A 59 -4.95 -28.37 11.21
N GLY A 60 -5.70 -27.29 11.00
CA GLY A 60 -6.82 -27.22 10.06
C GLY A 60 -6.44 -26.83 8.63
N PRO A 61 -7.45 -26.63 7.76
CA PRO A 61 -7.24 -26.18 6.39
C PRO A 61 -6.73 -24.72 6.34
N TRP A 62 -6.29 -24.30 5.15
CA TRP A 62 -5.89 -22.90 4.89
C TRP A 62 -7.02 -21.90 5.16
N ASN A 63 -8.25 -22.27 4.78
CA ASN A 63 -9.48 -21.54 5.07
C ASN A 63 -10.53 -22.54 5.58
N SER A 64 -11.10 -22.30 6.77
CA SER A 64 -12.17 -23.11 7.37
C SER A 64 -13.58 -22.58 7.06
N GLU A 65 -13.68 -21.44 6.35
CA GLU A 65 -14.93 -20.84 5.88
C GLU A 65 -15.93 -20.48 7.00
N GLN A 66 -15.44 -20.33 8.24
CA GLN A 66 -16.23 -19.99 9.41
C GLN A 66 -16.30 -18.48 9.67
N ILE A 67 -15.80 -17.65 8.76
CA ILE A 67 -15.65 -16.21 8.99
C ILE A 67 -16.98 -15.50 9.29
N ASN A 68 -18.07 -15.96 8.69
CA ASN A 68 -19.42 -15.40 8.90
C ASN A 68 -20.02 -15.77 10.26
N ASN A 69 -19.42 -16.72 10.98
CA ASN A 69 -19.86 -17.15 12.30
C ASN A 69 -19.12 -16.44 13.45
N ILE A 70 -18.15 -15.59 13.14
CA ILE A 70 -17.37 -14.85 14.13
C ILE A 70 -18.01 -13.46 14.32
N PRO A 71 -18.41 -13.07 15.55
CA PRO A 71 -18.93 -11.75 15.84
C PRO A 71 -17.94 -10.65 15.47
N ARG A 72 -18.45 -9.56 14.90
CA ARG A 72 -17.67 -8.41 14.44
C ARG A 72 -18.20 -7.12 15.05
N ASP A 73 -17.32 -6.15 15.21
CA ASP A 73 -17.68 -4.79 15.59
C ASP A 73 -18.30 -4.01 14.42
N ALA A 74 -18.63 -2.74 14.66
CA ALA A 74 -19.20 -1.85 13.63
C ALA A 74 -18.26 -1.58 12.45
N ASN A 75 -16.95 -1.77 12.62
CA ASN A 75 -15.93 -1.60 11.58
C ASN A 75 -15.62 -2.92 10.85
N GLY A 76 -16.28 -4.03 11.24
CA GLY A 76 -16.10 -5.35 10.65
C GLY A 76 -14.95 -6.17 11.24
N TRP A 77 -14.32 -5.72 12.33
CA TRP A 77 -13.24 -6.45 13.00
C TRP A 77 -13.78 -7.49 14.00
N PRO A 78 -13.16 -8.69 14.09
CA PRO A 78 -13.54 -9.68 15.10
C PRO A 78 -13.45 -9.11 16.52
N THR A 79 -14.51 -9.25 17.31
CA THR A 79 -14.53 -8.73 18.69
C THR A 79 -13.73 -9.60 19.66
N GLN A 80 -13.51 -10.87 19.31
CA GLN A 80 -12.74 -11.82 20.10
C GLN A 80 -12.13 -12.90 19.21
N LEU A 81 -10.85 -13.21 19.45
CA LEU A 81 -10.16 -14.36 18.87
C LEU A 81 -9.27 -15.04 19.93
N PRO A 82 -9.15 -16.38 19.92
CA PRO A 82 -9.89 -17.31 19.09
C PRO A 82 -11.39 -17.36 19.46
N TYR A 83 -12.23 -17.76 18.50
CA TYR A 83 -13.67 -17.89 18.67
C TYR A 83 -14.13 -19.32 18.37
N TYR A 84 -14.89 -19.93 19.29
CA TYR A 84 -15.33 -21.32 19.14
C TYR A 84 -16.52 -21.42 18.18
N THR A 85 -16.30 -22.00 17.00
CA THR A 85 -17.34 -22.26 16.00
C THR A 85 -16.91 -23.37 15.04
N GLY A 86 -17.87 -24.06 14.43
CA GLY A 86 -17.59 -25.25 13.61
C GLY A 86 -16.88 -26.38 14.38
N GLY A 87 -17.08 -26.44 15.70
CA GLY A 87 -16.46 -27.44 16.59
C GLY A 87 -14.98 -27.21 16.89
N GLN A 88 -14.41 -26.05 16.53
CA GLN A 88 -12.99 -25.74 16.72
C GLN A 88 -12.79 -24.29 17.20
N ASN A 89 -11.65 -24.01 17.82
CA ASN A 89 -11.23 -22.64 18.15
C ASN A 89 -10.66 -21.95 16.91
N GLN A 90 -11.49 -21.16 16.22
CA GLN A 90 -11.10 -20.46 15.01
C GLN A 90 -10.25 -19.21 15.32
N LYS A 91 -9.24 -19.00 14.49
CA LYS A 91 -8.42 -17.80 14.37
C LYS A 91 -8.68 -17.17 13.01
N VAL A 92 -8.26 -15.92 12.83
CA VAL A 92 -8.39 -15.19 11.56
C VAL A 92 -7.02 -14.87 11.01
N ARG A 93 -6.90 -14.87 9.69
CA ARG A 93 -5.74 -14.39 8.95
C ARG A 93 -6.20 -13.61 7.72
N PHE A 94 -5.28 -12.82 7.18
CA PHE A 94 -5.42 -12.09 5.92
C PHE A 94 -4.01 -11.94 5.33
N LEU A 95 -3.95 -11.62 4.03
CA LEU A 95 -2.71 -11.41 3.30
C LEU A 95 -2.48 -9.91 3.12
N ILE A 96 -1.22 -9.50 3.24
CA ILE A 96 -0.79 -8.13 2.95
C ILE A 96 0.18 -8.15 1.77
N ASN A 97 0.26 -7.02 1.08
CA ASN A 97 1.02 -6.90 -0.15
C ASN A 97 2.50 -6.58 0.13
N ASN A 98 3.41 -7.44 -0.31
CA ASN A 98 4.86 -7.25 -0.12
C ASN A 98 5.53 -6.39 -1.22
N TYR A 99 4.80 -5.90 -2.22
CA TYR A 99 5.28 -4.88 -3.15
C TYR A 99 5.47 -3.51 -2.49
N TYR A 100 4.89 -3.29 -1.31
CA TYR A 100 5.27 -2.17 -0.45
C TYR A 100 6.71 -2.36 0.03
N LYS A 101 7.46 -1.26 0.12
CA LYS A 101 8.84 -1.27 0.63
C LYS A 101 8.97 -0.37 1.83
N GLY A 102 9.50 -0.92 2.92
CA GLY A 102 9.81 -0.16 4.12
C GLY A 102 9.28 -0.82 5.39
N ARG A 103 9.40 -0.07 6.49
CA ARG A 103 8.98 -0.50 7.82
C ARG A 103 7.61 0.06 8.14
N TYR A 104 6.66 -0.84 8.40
CA TYR A 104 5.29 -0.53 8.77
C TYR A 104 5.00 -1.08 10.16
N TYR A 105 3.97 -0.56 10.82
CA TYR A 105 3.47 -1.11 12.08
C TYR A 105 1.97 -1.30 12.02
N PHE A 106 1.49 -2.29 12.77
CA PHE A 106 0.06 -2.56 12.92
C PHE A 106 -0.54 -1.61 13.96
N ILE A 107 -1.72 -1.08 13.64
CA ILE A 107 -2.60 -0.40 14.59
C ILE A 107 -3.75 -1.35 14.85
N TYR A 108 -3.93 -1.76 16.10
CA TYR A 108 -4.99 -2.69 16.51
C TYR A 108 -5.42 -2.39 17.94
N GLU A 109 -6.65 -2.80 18.26
CA GLU A 109 -7.22 -2.72 19.60
C GLU A 109 -7.33 -4.12 20.22
N GLY A 110 -7.23 -4.19 21.55
CA GLY A 110 -7.32 -5.43 22.31
C GLY A 110 -5.98 -6.03 22.73
N GLN A 111 -6.05 -7.19 23.36
CA GLN A 111 -4.91 -7.90 23.96
C GLN A 111 -4.48 -9.13 23.16
N GLY A 112 -5.00 -9.27 21.94
CA GLY A 112 -4.68 -10.38 21.04
C GLY A 112 -3.23 -10.35 20.58
N LYS A 113 -2.78 -11.48 20.01
CA LYS A 113 -1.46 -11.61 19.41
C LYS A 113 -1.58 -11.70 17.89
N ILE A 114 -0.90 -10.80 17.19
CA ILE A 114 -0.73 -10.86 15.74
C ILE A 114 0.61 -11.55 15.43
N THR A 115 0.61 -12.45 14.45
CA THR A 115 1.81 -13.10 13.93
C THR A 115 1.91 -12.85 12.44
N VAL A 116 3.10 -12.48 11.96
CA VAL A 116 3.36 -12.22 10.55
C VAL A 116 4.17 -13.38 9.97
N GLY A 117 3.71 -13.94 8.86
CA GLY A 117 4.45 -14.91 8.05
C GLY A 117 4.95 -14.26 6.76
N GLY A 118 6.06 -14.76 6.21
CA GLY A 118 6.58 -14.31 4.91
C GLY A 118 7.36 -12.99 4.93
N ALA A 119 7.45 -12.31 6.08
CA ALA A 119 8.24 -11.09 6.25
C ALA A 119 8.89 -11.03 7.63
N SER A 120 9.99 -10.27 7.75
CA SER A 120 10.60 -9.98 9.04
C SER A 120 9.65 -9.10 9.86
N SER A 121 9.40 -9.48 11.11
CA SER A 121 8.53 -8.74 12.03
C SER A 121 9.05 -8.79 13.46
N GLY A 122 8.63 -7.85 14.29
CA GLY A 122 9.01 -7.78 15.69
C GLY A 122 8.30 -6.66 16.43
N THR A 123 8.23 -6.80 17.76
CA THR A 123 7.66 -5.77 18.63
C THR A 123 8.78 -4.87 19.15
N ASP A 124 8.59 -3.55 19.08
CA ASP A 124 9.56 -2.60 19.64
C ASP A 124 9.38 -2.40 21.16
N ALA A 125 10.21 -1.55 21.76
CA ALA A 125 10.12 -1.20 23.18
C ALA A 125 8.82 -0.45 23.55
N SER A 126 8.10 0.11 22.56
CA SER A 126 6.80 0.77 22.77
C SER A 126 5.61 -0.20 22.68
N GLY A 127 5.85 -1.48 22.39
CA GLY A 127 4.81 -2.49 22.23
C GLY A 127 4.18 -2.54 20.83
N ARG A 128 4.69 -1.78 19.87
CA ARG A 128 4.18 -1.77 18.49
C ARG A 128 4.75 -2.93 17.70
N LEU A 129 3.88 -3.68 17.04
CA LEU A 129 4.30 -4.74 16.10
C LEU A 129 4.67 -4.12 14.76
N TYR A 130 5.93 -4.28 14.36
CA TYR A 130 6.47 -3.86 13.07
C TYR A 130 6.58 -5.03 12.09
N VAL A 131 6.49 -4.70 10.80
CA VAL A 131 6.81 -5.57 9.68
C VAL A 131 7.69 -4.81 8.68
N ASP A 132 8.75 -5.47 8.22
CA ASP A 132 9.65 -4.96 7.19
C ASP A 132 9.29 -5.60 5.86
N LEU A 133 8.74 -4.81 4.94
CA LEU A 133 8.33 -5.23 3.60
C LEU A 133 9.44 -4.90 2.59
N THR A 134 9.73 -5.85 1.70
CA THR A 134 10.93 -5.81 0.86
C THR A 134 10.72 -5.09 -0.47
N GLY A 135 9.47 -4.87 -0.88
CA GLY A 135 9.13 -4.37 -2.21
C GLY A 135 9.25 -5.44 -3.30
N ALA A 136 9.47 -6.69 -2.93
CA ALA A 136 9.53 -7.82 -3.85
C ALA A 136 8.20 -8.58 -3.85
N ALA A 137 7.86 -9.22 -4.98
CA ALA A 137 6.77 -10.18 -5.01
C ALA A 137 6.98 -11.23 -3.89
N GLY A 138 5.91 -11.52 -3.16
CA GLY A 138 5.87 -12.58 -2.15
C GLY A 138 5.79 -13.97 -2.76
#